data_AF-A0A0W1L325-F1
#
_entry.id   AF-A0A0W1L325-F1
#
_cell.length_a   1.000
_cell.length_b   1.000
_cell.length_c   1.000
_cell.angle_alpha   90.00
_cell.angle_beta   90.00
_cell.angle_gamma   90.00
#
_symmetry.space_group_name_H-M   'P 1'
#
loop_
_entity.id
_entity.type
_entity.pdbx_description
1 polymer ?
#
loop_
_entity_poly.entity_id
_entity_poly.type
_entity_poly.pdbx_seq_one_letter_code
_entity_poly.pdbx_strand_id
1 'polypeptide(L)'
;MRSPIFWVFSTMLFIGLGYVLVQPKAPISPSKVNVPTSVDRVFEHVILTAQNTNEFNTHTIHKECTELEQCQPYEALFAKYLSFKEALLTYQSALAHLPLNELLHEIMALQSQYFTEQEIALLFDEDNQWQAYTLAKLEVNLDNSLTDELKHQLLANIDASQPEHILSALKPSKDIHALNTELNEAFNSQNYNQLASEFGDAAATRLIDLQHERQQWQALCKKLINEISHLKQNLSSSQAQQKTAQLLDKHLTTQQKRHFLALYPET
;
A
#
# COMPACT_ATOMS: atom_id res chain seq x y z
N MET A 1 -17.19 -11.32 13.58
CA MET A 1 -16.22 -11.34 14.70
C MET A 1 -14.89 -11.87 14.20
N ARG A 2 -13.99 -10.96 13.80
CA ARG A 2 -12.54 -11.13 13.71
C ARG A 2 -11.92 -9.75 13.42
N SER A 3 -10.81 -9.49 14.10
CA SER A 3 -10.10 -8.23 14.33
C SER A 3 -9.56 -7.55 13.05
N PRO A 4 -9.41 -6.21 13.00
CA PRO A 4 -8.70 -5.54 11.92
C PRO A 4 -7.61 -4.58 12.43
N ILE A 5 -6.38 -5.03 12.66
CA ILE A 5 -5.19 -4.16 12.62
C ILE A 5 -4.01 -4.99 12.09
N PHE A 6 -3.76 -4.92 10.79
CA PHE A 6 -2.50 -5.35 10.16
C PHE A 6 -2.27 -4.46 8.93
N TRP A 7 -1.37 -3.50 9.08
CA TRP A 7 -0.58 -2.80 8.06
C TRP A 7 0.73 -2.49 8.83
N VAL A 8 1.96 -2.83 8.42
CA VAL A 8 2.61 -2.98 7.11
C VAL A 8 3.86 -3.87 7.27
N PHE A 9 4.36 -4.37 6.14
CA PHE A 9 5.63 -5.07 5.87
C PHE A 9 5.55 -6.59 5.72
N SER A 10 5.20 -7.02 4.50
CA SER A 10 5.92 -8.15 3.90
C SER A 10 6.00 -7.97 2.39
N THR A 11 7.09 -7.37 1.95
CA THR A 11 7.60 -7.53 0.59
C THR A 11 8.45 -8.80 0.57
N MET A 12 7.88 -9.91 0.08
CA MET A 12 8.67 -11.02 -0.46
C MET A 12 8.25 -11.28 -1.91
N LEU A 13 9.05 -10.73 -2.81
CA LEU A 13 9.07 -11.10 -4.22
C LEU A 13 9.98 -12.33 -4.36
N PHE A 14 9.39 -13.48 -4.68
CA PHE A 14 10.13 -14.61 -5.26
C PHE A 14 10.35 -14.33 -6.75
N ILE A 15 11.61 -14.17 -7.17
CA ILE A 15 12.02 -14.38 -8.57
C ILE A 15 13.11 -15.44 -8.58
N GLY A 16 12.83 -16.52 -9.29
CA GLY A 16 13.79 -17.56 -9.64
C GLY A 16 14.73 -17.15 -10.76
N LEU A 17 15.97 -17.61 -10.61
CA LEU A 17 17.02 -17.88 -11.60
C LEU A 17 17.07 -17.06 -12.90
N GLY A 18 18.01 -16.12 -12.93
CA GLY A 18 18.75 -15.72 -14.12
C GLY A 18 20.15 -15.27 -13.69
N TYR A 19 21.16 -16.12 -13.89
CA TYR A 19 22.55 -15.80 -13.55
C TYR A 19 23.05 -14.65 -14.43
N VAL A 20 23.25 -13.47 -13.83
CA VAL A 20 24.10 -12.42 -14.39
C VAL A 20 25.30 -12.28 -13.46
N LEU A 21 26.49 -12.43 -14.03
CA LEU A 21 27.77 -12.25 -13.34
C LEU A 21 27.89 -10.80 -12.85
N VAL A 22 27.61 -10.58 -11.56
CA VAL A 22 27.88 -9.31 -10.88
C VAL A 22 29.26 -9.39 -10.24
N GLN A 23 30.16 -8.52 -10.69
CA GLN A 23 31.48 -8.28 -10.12
C GLN A 23 31.37 -8.02 -8.59
N PRO A 24 32.33 -8.45 -7.76
CA PRO A 24 32.29 -8.20 -6.32
C PRO A 24 32.32 -6.69 -6.05
N LYS A 25 31.19 -6.16 -5.58
CA LYS A 25 31.06 -4.77 -5.16
C LYS A 25 31.94 -4.57 -3.91
N ALA A 26 32.83 -3.58 -3.98
CA ALA A 26 33.65 -3.14 -2.84
C ALA A 26 32.77 -2.95 -1.59
N PRO A 27 33.30 -3.17 -0.37
CA PRO A 27 32.55 -2.95 0.86
C PRO A 27 32.03 -1.53 0.85
N ILE A 28 30.71 -1.40 0.84
CA ILE A 28 30.02 -0.12 0.89
C ILE A 28 30.29 0.40 2.29
N SER A 29 31.28 1.30 2.40
CA SER A 29 31.46 2.14 3.58
C SER A 29 30.12 2.82 3.86
N PRO A 30 29.60 2.82 5.09
CA PRO A 30 28.30 3.43 5.38
C PRO A 30 28.33 4.87 4.90
N SER A 31 27.55 5.15 3.85
CA SER A 31 27.35 6.50 3.35
C SER A 31 26.90 7.34 4.54
N LYS A 32 27.66 8.39 4.88
CA LYS A 32 27.20 9.39 5.85
C LYS A 32 25.97 10.05 5.24
N VAL A 33 24.80 9.56 5.60
CA VAL A 33 23.51 10.17 5.25
C VAL A 33 23.46 11.49 6.01
N ASN A 34 23.71 12.59 5.29
CA ASN A 34 23.61 13.96 5.80
C ASN A 34 22.24 14.55 5.48
N VAL A 35 21.17 13.78 5.71
CA VAL A 35 19.82 14.33 5.82
C VAL A 35 19.67 14.70 7.29
N PRO A 36 19.20 15.90 7.65
CA PRO A 36 18.76 16.15 9.02
C PRO A 36 17.69 15.11 9.33
N THR A 37 18.05 14.04 10.03
CA THR A 37 17.09 13.08 10.52
C THR A 37 16.19 13.87 11.45
N SER A 38 14.93 14.03 11.10
CA SER A 38 13.95 14.66 11.95
C SER A 38 13.99 13.98 13.32
N VAL A 39 13.85 14.75 14.40
CA VAL A 39 14.16 14.27 15.77
C VAL A 39 13.30 13.04 16.12
N ASP A 40 12.07 12.98 15.61
CA ASP A 40 11.18 11.83 15.68
C ASP A 40 11.77 10.56 15.05
N ARG A 41 12.43 10.64 13.90
CA ARG A 41 13.05 9.48 13.25
C ARG A 41 14.23 8.95 14.04
N VAL A 42 14.97 9.82 14.72
CA VAL A 42 16.03 9.41 15.67
C VAL A 42 15.39 8.64 16.83
N PHE A 43 14.30 9.18 17.40
CA PHE A 43 13.60 8.55 18.52
C PHE A 43 12.99 7.20 18.14
N GLU A 44 12.32 7.11 17.00
CA GLU A 44 11.75 5.86 16.48
C GLU A 44 12.84 4.83 16.19
N HIS A 45 13.99 5.24 15.66
CA HIS A 45 15.10 4.32 15.45
C HIS A 45 15.61 3.70 16.76
N VAL A 46 15.74 4.51 17.83
CA VAL A 46 16.13 4.02 19.16
C VAL A 46 15.08 3.03 19.69
N ILE A 47 13.79 3.40 19.64
CA ILE A 47 12.69 2.53 20.10
C ILE A 47 12.65 1.20 19.33
N LEU A 48 12.74 1.24 18.00
CA LEU A 48 12.72 0.05 17.15
C LEU A 48 13.94 -0.86 17.39
N THR A 49 15.10 -0.27 17.66
CA THR A 49 16.31 -1.04 17.98
C THR A 49 16.14 -1.78 19.30
N ALA A 50 15.62 -1.10 20.33
CA ALA A 50 15.34 -1.71 21.62
C ALA A 50 14.29 -2.82 21.56
N GLN A 51 13.25 -2.70 20.72
CA GLN A 51 12.22 -3.74 20.55
C GLN A 51 12.75 -5.07 19.99
N ASN A 52 13.88 -5.06 19.28
CA ASN A 52 14.54 -6.29 18.82
C ASN A 52 15.25 -7.03 19.95
N THR A 53 15.42 -6.39 21.11
CA THR A 53 15.86 -7.01 22.35
C THR A 53 14.61 -7.39 23.15
N ASN A 54 14.52 -8.61 23.67
CA ASN A 54 13.31 -9.11 24.34
C ASN A 54 12.99 -8.41 25.69
N GLU A 55 13.57 -7.24 25.97
CA GLU A 55 13.37 -6.43 27.17
C GLU A 55 13.03 -4.98 26.78
N PHE A 56 11.76 -4.72 26.43
CA PHE A 56 11.27 -3.35 26.31
C PHE A 56 11.21 -2.72 27.71
N ASN A 57 12.24 -1.95 28.04
CA ASN A 57 12.37 -1.23 29.30
C ASN A 57 12.69 0.23 29.00
N THR A 58 11.82 1.15 29.44
CA THR A 58 11.99 2.59 29.20
C THR A 58 13.30 3.15 29.74
N HIS A 59 13.85 2.57 30.82
CA HIS A 59 15.16 2.94 31.33
C HIS A 59 16.30 2.55 30.38
N THR A 60 16.23 1.34 29.80
CA THR A 60 17.21 0.86 28.81
C THR A 60 17.13 1.68 27.54
N ILE A 61 15.92 1.95 27.05
CA ILE A 61 15.67 2.76 25.85
C ILE A 61 16.19 4.18 26.03
N HIS A 62 15.94 4.78 27.20
CA HIS A 62 16.48 6.10 27.54
C HIS A 62 18.01 6.11 27.51
N LYS A 63 18.66 5.06 28.03
CA LYS A 63 20.12 4.91 27.98
C LYS A 63 20.66 4.78 26.56
N GLU A 64 19.95 4.12 25.66
CA GLU A 64 20.36 4.04 24.25
C GLU A 64 20.35 5.42 23.56
N CYS A 65 19.36 6.27 23.86
CA CYS A 65 19.40 7.67 23.43
C CYS A 65 20.60 8.41 24.03
N THR A 66 20.96 8.15 25.30
CA THR A 66 22.12 8.78 25.93
C THR A 66 23.48 8.28 25.41
N GLU A 67 23.52 7.28 24.53
CA GLU A 67 24.74 6.83 23.85
C GLU A 67 24.83 7.34 22.40
N LEU A 68 23.73 7.86 21.84
CA LEU A 68 23.66 8.36 20.47
C LEU A 68 23.90 9.88 20.42
N GLU A 69 24.95 10.31 19.72
CA GLU A 69 25.32 11.73 19.57
C GLU A 69 24.16 12.61 19.06
N GLN A 70 23.35 12.05 18.15
CA GLN A 70 22.19 12.75 17.56
C GLN A 70 21.00 12.88 18.52
N CYS A 71 20.92 12.06 19.57
CA CYS A 71 19.82 12.05 20.54
C CYS A 71 20.17 12.84 21.82
N GLN A 72 21.47 13.01 22.14
CA GLN A 72 21.95 13.78 23.31
C GLN A 72 21.24 15.13 23.50
N PRO A 73 21.10 15.99 22.47
CA PRO A 73 20.54 17.32 22.66
C PRO A 73 19.05 17.31 23.02
N TYR A 74 18.40 16.16 22.85
CA TYR A 74 16.97 15.98 22.95
C TYR A 74 16.57 14.96 24.03
N GLU A 75 17.48 14.60 24.96
CA GLU A 75 17.21 13.58 26.00
C GLU A 75 15.93 13.86 26.80
N ALA A 76 15.72 15.10 27.24
CA ALA A 76 14.52 15.49 27.97
C ALA A 76 13.24 15.38 27.12
N LEU A 77 13.35 15.70 25.82
CA LEU A 77 12.26 15.56 24.87
C LEU A 77 11.97 14.08 24.57
N PHE A 78 13.01 13.24 24.52
CA PHE A 78 12.87 11.80 24.36
C PHE A 78 12.14 11.15 25.54
N ALA A 79 12.44 11.58 26.77
CA ALA A 79 11.70 11.11 27.95
C ALA A 79 10.20 11.43 27.85
N LYS A 80 9.83 12.66 27.44
CA LYS A 80 8.43 13.01 27.17
C LYS A 80 7.83 12.16 26.05
N TYR A 81 8.60 11.89 25.01
CA TYR A 81 8.20 11.05 23.89
C TYR A 81 7.88 9.62 24.31
N LEU A 82 8.69 9.01 25.18
CA LEU A 82 8.40 7.70 25.74
C LEU A 82 7.12 7.70 26.57
N SER A 83 6.92 8.70 27.44
CA SER A 83 5.67 8.84 28.22
C SER A 83 4.44 8.99 27.31
N PHE A 84 4.55 9.73 26.21
CA PHE A 84 3.49 9.84 25.21
C PHE A 84 3.19 8.50 24.53
N LYS A 85 4.22 7.72 24.17
CA LYS A 85 4.02 6.37 23.58
C LYS A 85 3.37 5.40 24.56
N GLU A 86 3.75 5.43 25.84
CA GLU A 86 3.08 4.64 26.89
C GLU A 86 1.61 5.03 27.07
N ALA A 87 1.31 6.33 27.01
CA ALA A 87 -0.05 6.82 27.05
C ALA A 87 -0.86 6.32 25.85
N LEU A 88 -0.32 6.43 24.63
CA LEU A 88 -0.95 5.89 23.42
C LEU A 88 -1.27 4.39 23.55
N LEU A 89 -0.36 3.59 24.11
CA LEU A 89 -0.61 2.16 24.35
C LEU A 89 -1.75 1.93 25.35
N THR A 90 -1.81 2.75 26.41
CA THR A 90 -2.89 2.70 27.40
C THR A 90 -4.24 3.04 26.78
N TYR A 91 -4.29 4.03 25.90
CA TYR A 91 -5.51 4.46 25.20
C TYR A 91 -5.85 3.64 23.94
N GLN A 92 -4.96 2.75 23.48
CA GLN A 92 -5.09 2.05 22.21
C GLN A 92 -6.44 1.36 22.01
N SER A 93 -6.94 0.68 23.06
CA SER A 93 -8.23 -0.01 23.01
C SER A 93 -9.43 0.92 22.86
N ALA A 94 -9.40 2.09 23.51
CA ALA A 94 -10.44 3.11 23.37
C ALA A 94 -10.39 3.75 21.98
N LEU A 95 -9.19 4.07 21.50
CA LEU A 95 -8.95 4.68 20.20
C LEU A 95 -9.34 3.74 19.05
N ALA A 96 -9.16 2.42 19.19
CA ALA A 96 -9.43 1.43 18.14
C ALA A 96 -10.90 1.36 17.69
N HIS A 97 -11.83 1.92 18.46
CA HIS A 97 -13.26 1.92 18.15
C HIS A 97 -13.75 3.23 17.54
N LEU A 98 -12.92 4.27 17.50
CA LEU A 98 -13.29 5.57 16.96
C LEU A 98 -13.31 5.56 15.43
N PRO A 99 -14.21 6.31 14.78
CA PRO A 99 -14.09 6.59 13.37
C PRO A 99 -12.81 7.40 13.11
N LEU A 100 -12.26 7.30 11.89
CA LEU A 100 -10.94 7.83 11.57
C LEU A 100 -10.79 9.32 11.89
N ASN A 101 -11.81 10.14 11.64
CA ASN A 101 -11.78 11.57 11.96
C ASN A 101 -11.63 11.83 13.47
N GLU A 102 -12.40 11.14 14.30
CA GLU A 102 -12.32 11.25 15.75
C GLU A 102 -10.98 10.71 16.27
N LEU A 103 -10.51 9.58 15.74
CA LEU A 103 -9.21 9.01 16.06
C LEU A 103 -8.07 10.00 15.83
N LEU A 104 -8.02 10.66 14.67
CA LEU A 104 -6.97 11.62 14.35
C LEU A 104 -7.04 12.85 15.26
N HIS A 105 -8.24 13.37 15.54
CA HIS A 105 -8.40 14.47 16.50
C HIS A 105 -7.93 14.09 17.91
N GLU A 106 -8.26 12.89 18.39
CA GLU A 106 -7.83 12.41 19.71
C GLU A 106 -6.30 12.24 19.81
N ILE A 107 -5.65 11.77 18.74
CA ILE A 107 -4.18 11.67 18.69
C ILE A 107 -3.54 13.07 18.78
N MET A 108 -4.01 14.03 17.98
CA MET A 108 -3.50 15.42 18.01
C MET A 108 -3.78 16.11 19.35
N ALA A 109 -4.95 15.86 19.95
CA ALA A 109 -5.29 16.35 21.28
C ALA A 109 -4.37 15.75 22.35
N LEU A 110 -4.06 14.46 22.26
CA LEU A 110 -3.12 13.80 23.16
C LEU A 110 -1.70 14.37 23.01
N GLN A 111 -1.22 14.65 21.79
CA GLN A 111 0.08 15.32 21.61
C GLN A 111 0.13 16.65 22.38
N SER A 112 -0.94 17.44 22.34
CA SER A 112 -1.03 18.75 23.02
C SER A 112 -1.01 18.65 24.56
N GLN A 113 -1.26 17.46 25.12
CA GLN A 113 -1.15 17.23 26.57
C GLN A 113 0.29 16.97 27.02
N TYR A 114 1.16 16.47 26.14
CA TYR A 114 2.54 16.07 26.47
C TYR A 114 3.59 17.06 25.98
N PHE A 115 3.29 17.83 24.94
CA PHE A 115 4.27 18.64 24.22
C PHE A 115 3.80 20.09 24.07
N THR A 116 4.78 21.00 24.06
CA THR A 116 4.57 22.39 23.62
C THR A 116 4.40 22.46 22.10
N GLU A 117 3.85 23.56 21.58
CA GLU A 117 3.71 23.76 20.13
C GLU A 117 5.04 23.63 19.38
N GLN A 118 6.14 24.12 19.96
CA GLN A 118 7.48 24.02 19.38
C GLN A 118 7.98 22.56 19.35
N GLU A 119 7.70 21.79 20.40
CA GLU A 119 8.04 20.37 20.46
C GLU A 119 7.18 19.56 19.49
N ILE A 120 5.89 19.93 19.32
CA ILE A 120 5.01 19.32 18.33
C ILE A 120 5.51 19.58 16.91
N ALA A 121 5.89 20.82 16.61
CA ALA A 121 6.48 21.17 15.31
C ALA A 121 7.83 20.45 15.06
N LEU A 122 8.55 20.08 16.11
CA LEU A 122 9.81 19.36 15.97
C LEU A 122 9.63 17.85 15.74
N LEU A 123 8.58 17.27 16.34
CA LEU A 123 8.37 15.81 16.38
C LEU A 123 7.28 15.30 15.43
N PHE A 124 6.27 16.12 15.14
CA PHE A 124 5.04 15.66 14.50
C PHE A 124 4.61 16.54 13.33
N ASP A 125 5.43 17.48 12.87
CA ASP A 125 5.02 18.42 11.82
C ASP A 125 4.63 17.71 10.52
N GLU A 126 5.46 16.79 10.02
CA GLU A 126 5.16 16.00 8.82
C GLU A 126 3.88 15.18 9.01
N ASP A 127 3.77 14.44 10.12
CA ASP A 127 2.61 13.60 10.43
C ASP A 127 1.33 14.42 10.59
N ASN A 128 1.38 15.54 11.31
CA ASN A 128 0.22 16.40 11.56
C ASN A 128 -0.26 17.10 10.29
N GLN A 129 0.65 17.43 9.36
CA GLN A 129 0.25 17.94 8.05
C GLN A 129 -0.48 16.88 7.22
N TRP A 130 -0.02 15.63 7.25
CA TRP A 130 -0.75 14.52 6.62
C TRP A 130 -2.11 14.25 7.27
N GLN A 131 -2.19 14.31 8.60
CA GLN A 131 -3.44 14.13 9.34
C GLN A 131 -4.43 15.25 9.05
N ALA A 132 -3.97 16.51 9.04
CA ALA A 132 -4.80 17.67 8.70
C ALA A 132 -5.32 17.58 7.25
N TYR A 133 -4.46 17.20 6.30
CA TYR A 133 -4.87 16.94 4.92
C TYR A 133 -5.95 15.85 4.82
N THR A 134 -5.77 14.76 5.57
CA THR A 134 -6.72 13.65 5.61
C THR A 134 -8.06 14.07 6.22
N LEU A 135 -8.04 14.79 7.34
CA LEU A 135 -9.22 15.31 8.01
C LEU A 135 -10.01 16.24 7.11
N ALA A 136 -9.35 17.21 6.46
CA ALA A 136 -10.00 18.13 5.54
C ALA A 136 -10.73 17.40 4.40
N LYS A 137 -10.12 16.34 3.84
CA LYS A 137 -10.78 15.52 2.81
C LYS A 137 -11.92 14.68 3.35
N LEU A 138 -11.80 14.15 4.58
CA LEU A 138 -12.87 13.39 5.22
C LEU A 138 -14.09 14.28 5.47
N GLU A 139 -13.90 15.48 5.99
CA GLU A 139 -14.98 16.45 6.25
C GLU A 139 -15.80 16.74 4.99
N VAL A 140 -15.14 17.07 3.88
CA VAL A 140 -15.81 17.33 2.60
C VAL A 140 -16.56 16.09 2.08
N ASN A 141 -15.99 14.91 2.22
CA ASN A 141 -16.61 13.68 1.72
C ASN A 141 -17.83 13.27 2.55
N LEU A 142 -17.78 13.44 3.88
CA LEU A 142 -18.84 13.07 4.81
C LEU A 142 -19.98 14.09 4.88
N ASP A 143 -19.77 15.32 4.39
CA ASP A 143 -20.82 16.33 4.35
C ASP A 143 -21.88 15.99 3.28
N ASN A 144 -23.06 15.58 3.73
CA ASN A 144 -24.19 15.23 2.86
C ASN A 144 -24.96 16.45 2.34
N SER A 145 -24.63 17.67 2.78
CA SER A 145 -25.25 18.90 2.30
C SER A 145 -24.62 19.43 1.01
N LEU A 146 -23.41 18.96 0.67
CA LEU A 146 -22.67 19.38 -0.51
C LEU A 146 -23.10 18.59 -1.76
N THR A 147 -23.21 19.28 -2.89
CA THR A 147 -23.37 18.63 -4.20
C THR A 147 -22.06 17.98 -4.64
N ASP A 148 -22.13 16.98 -5.52
CA ASP A 148 -20.94 16.30 -6.06
C ASP A 148 -19.96 17.27 -6.73
N GLU A 149 -20.48 18.25 -7.48
CA GLU A 149 -19.67 19.29 -8.12
C GLU A 149 -18.92 20.14 -7.08
N LEU A 150 -19.61 20.56 -6.02
CA LEU A 150 -18.99 21.36 -4.97
C LEU A 150 -17.96 20.55 -4.17
N LYS A 151 -18.24 19.26 -3.90
CA LYS A 151 -17.26 18.34 -3.30
C LYS A 151 -16.01 18.24 -4.15
N HIS A 152 -16.16 18.05 -5.47
CA HIS A 152 -15.02 18.00 -6.39
C HIS A 152 -14.17 19.27 -6.34
N GLN A 153 -14.80 20.44 -6.36
CA GLN A 153 -14.09 21.73 -6.30
C GLN A 153 -13.35 21.91 -4.96
N LEU A 154 -13.99 21.58 -3.84
CA LEU A 154 -13.37 21.69 -2.51
C LEU A 154 -12.19 20.72 -2.36
N LEU A 155 -12.33 19.47 -2.80
CA LEU A 155 -11.24 18.50 -2.78
C LEU A 155 -10.07 18.92 -3.66
N ALA A 156 -10.33 19.50 -4.84
CA ALA A 156 -9.28 20.04 -5.70
C ALA A 156 -8.54 21.21 -5.04
N ASN A 157 -9.25 22.09 -4.34
CA ASN A 157 -8.65 23.19 -3.59
C ASN A 157 -7.80 22.70 -2.41
N ILE A 158 -8.28 21.69 -1.67
CA ILE A 158 -7.52 21.05 -0.58
C ILE A 158 -6.23 20.43 -1.14
N ASP A 159 -6.32 19.70 -2.25
CA ASP A 159 -5.16 19.10 -2.91
C ASP A 159 -4.15 20.17 -3.36
N ALA A 160 -4.60 21.29 -3.92
CA ALA A 160 -3.74 22.35 -4.45
C ALA A 160 -3.07 23.22 -3.38
N SER A 161 -3.64 23.27 -2.16
CA SER A 161 -3.09 24.06 -1.05
C SER A 161 -2.04 23.32 -0.22
N GLN A 162 -1.75 22.05 -0.54
CA GLN A 162 -0.79 21.27 0.23
C GLN A 162 0.66 21.70 0.01
N PRO A 163 1.53 21.53 1.03
CA PRO A 163 2.96 21.75 0.90
C PRO A 163 3.62 20.82 -0.13
N GLU A 164 4.79 21.23 -0.64
CA GLU A 164 5.50 20.55 -1.73
C GLU A 164 5.82 19.08 -1.43
N HIS A 165 6.15 18.73 -0.19
CA HIS A 165 6.47 17.35 0.18
C HIS A 165 5.24 16.43 0.11
N ILE A 166 4.06 16.89 0.53
CA ILE A 166 2.79 16.15 0.37
C ILE A 166 2.47 15.99 -1.11
N LEU A 167 2.56 17.08 -1.89
CA LEU A 167 2.32 17.03 -3.34
C LEU A 167 3.26 16.04 -4.05
N SER A 168 4.54 16.06 -3.69
CA SER A 168 5.57 15.18 -4.26
C SER A 168 5.34 13.72 -3.88
N ALA A 169 4.92 13.44 -2.64
CA ALA A 169 4.59 12.09 -2.20
C ALA A 169 3.33 11.52 -2.89
N LEU A 170 2.36 12.38 -3.23
CA LEU A 170 1.14 11.98 -3.94
C LEU A 170 1.35 11.77 -5.44
N LYS A 171 2.36 12.43 -6.03
CA LYS A 171 2.60 12.43 -7.48
C LYS A 171 2.70 11.02 -8.09
N PRO A 172 3.47 10.05 -7.55
CA PRO A 172 3.53 8.71 -8.13
C PRO A 172 2.17 8.01 -8.19
N SER A 173 1.34 8.18 -7.16
CA SER A 173 -0.01 7.59 -7.16
C SER A 173 -0.91 8.25 -8.20
N LYS A 174 -0.81 9.57 -8.38
CA LYS A 174 -1.55 10.32 -9.41
C LYS A 174 -1.11 9.89 -10.81
N ASP A 175 0.20 9.79 -11.04
CA ASP A 175 0.79 9.38 -12.30
C ASP A 175 0.37 7.93 -12.65
N ILE A 176 0.42 6.99 -11.70
CA ILE A 176 -0.04 5.60 -11.92
C ILE A 176 -1.54 5.52 -12.23
N HIS A 177 -2.37 6.32 -11.55
CA HIS A 177 -3.79 6.35 -11.84
C HIS A 177 -4.07 6.88 -13.25
N ALA A 178 -3.40 7.96 -13.66
CA ALA A 178 -3.51 8.50 -15.00
C ALA A 178 -3.06 7.47 -16.06
N LEU A 179 -1.90 6.85 -15.84
CA LEU A 179 -1.39 5.79 -16.71
C LEU A 179 -2.35 4.61 -16.83
N ASN A 180 -3.01 4.19 -15.75
CA ASN A 180 -4.00 3.10 -15.81
C ASN A 180 -5.23 3.47 -16.65
N THR A 181 -5.71 4.71 -16.57
CA THR A 181 -6.82 5.20 -17.40
C THR A 181 -6.43 5.22 -18.87
N GLU A 182 -5.31 5.85 -19.20
CA GLU A 182 -4.77 5.94 -20.57
C GLU A 182 -4.51 4.54 -21.15
N LEU A 183 -3.91 3.66 -20.34
CA LEU A 183 -3.63 2.28 -20.73
C LEU A 183 -4.92 1.51 -21.02
N ASN A 184 -5.98 1.67 -20.23
CA ASN A 184 -7.26 1.03 -20.50
C ASN A 184 -7.88 1.50 -21.82
N GLU A 185 -7.76 2.79 -22.14
CA GLU A 185 -8.25 3.35 -23.41
C GLU A 185 -7.42 2.84 -24.59
N ALA A 186 -6.09 2.86 -24.49
CA ALA A 186 -5.18 2.39 -25.53
C ALA A 186 -5.24 0.86 -25.72
N PHE A 187 -5.51 0.08 -24.67
CA PHE A 187 -5.74 -1.37 -24.78
C PHE A 187 -6.95 -1.70 -25.63
N ASN A 188 -8.01 -0.88 -25.60
CA ASN A 188 -9.20 -1.11 -26.41
C ASN A 188 -8.95 -0.86 -27.90
N SER A 189 -8.00 0.01 -28.26
CA SER A 189 -7.70 0.35 -29.65
C SER A 189 -6.79 -0.67 -30.35
N GLN A 190 -6.07 -1.53 -29.61
CA GLN A 190 -5.12 -2.53 -30.11
C GLN A 190 -4.07 -1.97 -31.09
N ASN A 191 -3.80 -0.67 -31.03
CA ASN A 191 -2.95 0.00 -32.00
C ASN A 191 -1.52 0.10 -31.46
N TYR A 192 -0.60 -0.73 -31.99
CA TYR A 192 0.81 -0.71 -31.62
C TYR A 192 1.43 0.69 -31.72
N ASN A 193 1.13 1.45 -32.77
CA ASN A 193 1.75 2.77 -32.98
C ASN A 193 1.30 3.77 -31.91
N GLN A 194 0.05 3.68 -31.46
CA GLN A 194 -0.45 4.50 -30.35
C GLN A 194 0.26 4.12 -29.04
N LEU A 195 0.31 2.82 -28.72
CA LEU A 195 0.98 2.31 -27.53
C LEU A 195 2.47 2.64 -27.51
N ALA A 196 3.16 2.54 -28.65
CA ALA A 196 4.58 2.86 -28.76
C ALA A 196 4.84 4.35 -28.61
N SER A 197 3.94 5.20 -29.12
CA SER A 197 4.02 6.65 -28.93
C SER A 197 3.81 7.08 -27.48
N GLU A 198 2.92 6.41 -26.74
CA GLU A 198 2.57 6.77 -25.35
C GLU A 198 3.53 6.13 -24.33
N PHE A 199 3.90 4.86 -24.51
CA PHE A 199 4.63 4.07 -23.49
C PHE A 199 5.99 3.52 -23.97
N GLY A 200 6.36 3.75 -25.23
CA GLY A 200 7.59 3.24 -25.86
C GLY A 200 7.47 1.81 -26.40
N ASP A 201 8.36 1.46 -27.34
CA ASP A 201 8.30 0.20 -28.11
C ASP A 201 8.30 -1.07 -27.25
N ALA A 202 9.13 -1.09 -26.19
CA ALA A 202 9.25 -2.25 -25.31
C ALA A 202 7.97 -2.52 -24.51
N ALA A 203 7.29 -1.45 -24.06
CA ALA A 203 6.01 -1.57 -23.38
C ALA A 203 4.92 -1.98 -24.39
N ALA A 204 4.84 -1.29 -25.52
CA ALA A 204 3.86 -1.59 -26.57
C ALA A 204 3.89 -3.07 -27.00
N THR A 205 5.07 -3.63 -27.20
CA THR A 205 5.25 -5.05 -27.56
C THR A 205 4.67 -5.98 -26.49
N ARG A 206 5.04 -5.79 -25.22
CA ARG A 206 4.52 -6.62 -24.11
C ARG A 206 3.00 -6.51 -23.96
N LEU A 207 2.43 -5.33 -24.21
CA LEU A 207 0.99 -5.10 -24.10
C LEU A 207 0.22 -5.81 -25.24
N ILE A 208 0.75 -5.79 -26.46
CA ILE A 208 0.19 -6.54 -27.60
C ILE A 208 0.28 -8.05 -27.35
N ASP A 209 1.42 -8.54 -26.87
CA ASP A 209 1.60 -9.96 -26.54
C ASP A 209 0.61 -10.41 -25.46
N LEU A 210 0.51 -9.64 -24.37
CA LEU A 210 -0.46 -9.89 -23.29
C LEU A 210 -1.90 -9.91 -23.82
N GLN A 211 -2.24 -9.04 -24.77
CA GLN A 211 -3.57 -9.00 -25.37
C GLN A 211 -3.84 -10.27 -26.20
N HIS A 212 -2.86 -10.74 -26.97
CA HIS A 212 -2.97 -12.01 -27.70
C HIS A 212 -3.18 -13.20 -26.75
N GLU A 213 -2.41 -13.27 -25.65
CA GLU A 213 -2.57 -14.32 -24.63
C GLU A 213 -3.98 -14.28 -24.01
N ARG A 214 -4.49 -13.08 -23.69
CA ARG A 214 -5.85 -12.90 -23.14
C ARG A 214 -6.92 -13.37 -24.11
N GLN A 215 -6.82 -13.03 -25.40
CA GLN A 215 -7.78 -13.45 -26.41
C GLN A 215 -7.77 -14.98 -26.58
N GLN A 216 -6.60 -15.60 -26.60
CA GLN A 216 -6.46 -17.05 -26.67
C GLN A 216 -7.08 -17.73 -25.44
N TRP A 217 -6.82 -17.19 -24.24
CA TRP A 217 -7.42 -17.69 -23.00
C TRP A 217 -8.96 -17.57 -23.02
N GLN A 218 -9.51 -16.41 -23.41
CA GLN A 218 -10.96 -16.21 -23.50
C GLN A 218 -11.61 -17.17 -24.50
N ALA A 219 -11.00 -17.39 -25.67
CA ALA A 219 -11.49 -18.34 -26.66
C ALA A 219 -11.48 -19.78 -26.13
N LEU A 220 -10.41 -20.18 -25.43
CA LEU A 220 -10.30 -21.48 -24.79
C LEU A 220 -11.36 -21.67 -23.71
N CYS A 221 -11.55 -20.68 -22.83
CA CYS A 221 -12.60 -20.70 -21.80
C CYS A 221 -13.98 -20.87 -22.42
N LYS A 222 -14.33 -20.08 -23.44
CA LYS A 222 -15.62 -20.17 -24.13
C LYS A 222 -15.85 -21.56 -24.72
N LYS A 223 -14.82 -22.16 -25.32
CA LYS A 223 -14.89 -23.53 -25.85
C LYS A 223 -15.17 -24.55 -24.74
N LEU A 224 -14.40 -24.50 -23.65
CA LEU A 224 -14.58 -25.41 -22.52
C LEU A 224 -15.96 -25.28 -21.88
N ILE A 225 -16.46 -24.06 -21.67
CA ILE A 225 -17.80 -23.81 -21.11
C ILE A 225 -18.88 -24.45 -21.99
N ASN A 226 -18.79 -24.31 -23.31
CA ASN A 226 -19.74 -24.91 -24.24
C ASN A 226 -19.71 -26.45 -24.18
N GLU A 227 -18.51 -27.04 -24.16
CA GLU A 227 -18.35 -28.49 -24.06
C GLU A 227 -18.87 -29.05 -22.73
N ILE A 228 -18.60 -28.35 -21.61
CA ILE A 228 -19.13 -28.71 -20.28
C ILE A 228 -20.66 -28.63 -20.27
N SER A 229 -21.25 -27.58 -20.85
CA SER A 229 -22.69 -27.45 -20.95
C SER A 229 -23.31 -28.63 -21.72
N HIS A 230 -22.71 -29.02 -22.85
CA HIS A 230 -23.14 -30.18 -23.62
C HIS A 230 -23.02 -31.49 -22.83
N LEU A 231 -21.96 -31.67 -22.03
CA LEU A 231 -21.80 -32.84 -21.16
C LEU A 231 -22.90 -32.89 -20.09
N LYS A 232 -23.23 -31.76 -19.45
CA LYS A 232 -24.29 -31.68 -18.44
C LYS A 232 -25.68 -31.96 -19.00
N GLN A 233 -25.95 -31.57 -20.24
CA GLN A 233 -27.25 -31.80 -20.89
C GLN A 233 -27.48 -33.26 -21.30
N ASN A 234 -26.42 -33.97 -21.67
CA ASN A 234 -26.53 -35.30 -22.30
C ASN A 234 -26.18 -36.47 -21.37
N LEU A 235 -25.65 -36.22 -20.18
CA LEU A 235 -25.20 -37.26 -19.24
C LEU A 235 -25.85 -37.10 -17.87
N SER A 236 -25.87 -38.18 -17.09
CA SER A 236 -26.23 -38.10 -15.68
C SER A 236 -25.22 -37.25 -14.90
N SER A 237 -25.65 -36.61 -13.81
CA SER A 237 -24.84 -35.65 -13.02
C SER A 237 -23.45 -36.20 -12.65
N SER A 238 -23.37 -37.44 -12.17
CA SER A 238 -22.09 -38.08 -11.80
C SER A 238 -21.17 -38.32 -13.01
N GLN A 239 -21.73 -38.75 -14.15
CA GLN A 239 -20.98 -38.96 -15.38
C GLN A 239 -20.50 -37.64 -16.00
N ALA A 240 -21.34 -36.60 -15.97
CA ALA A 240 -20.99 -35.26 -16.44
C ALA A 240 -19.84 -34.68 -15.60
N GLN A 241 -19.90 -34.80 -14.26
CA GLN A 241 -18.82 -34.35 -13.36
C GLN A 241 -17.48 -35.02 -13.67
N GLN A 242 -17.47 -36.35 -13.84
CA GLN A 242 -16.25 -37.08 -14.15
C GLN A 242 -15.67 -36.67 -15.52
N LYS A 243 -16.53 -36.49 -16.53
CA LYS A 243 -16.11 -36.08 -17.88
C LYS A 243 -15.63 -34.64 -17.93
N THR A 244 -16.26 -33.73 -17.19
CA THR A 244 -15.79 -32.34 -17.03
C THR A 244 -14.40 -32.30 -16.39
N ALA A 245 -14.18 -33.07 -15.31
CA ALA A 245 -12.87 -33.12 -14.68
C ALA A 245 -11.77 -33.59 -15.66
N GLN A 246 -12.04 -34.65 -16.42
CA GLN A 246 -11.13 -35.15 -17.46
C GLN A 246 -10.86 -34.12 -18.57
N LEU A 247 -11.91 -33.41 -19.01
CA LEU A 247 -11.80 -32.37 -20.04
C LEU A 247 -10.90 -31.23 -19.56
N LEU A 248 -11.12 -30.75 -18.34
CA LEU A 248 -10.30 -29.68 -17.75
C LEU A 248 -8.84 -30.12 -17.57
N ASP A 249 -8.59 -31.34 -17.07
CA ASP A 249 -7.23 -31.86 -16.87
C ASP A 249 -6.46 -32.06 -18.18
N LYS A 250 -7.19 -32.28 -19.29
CA LYS A 250 -6.58 -32.40 -20.62
C LYS A 250 -6.15 -31.05 -21.20
N HIS A 251 -6.89 -29.98 -20.92
CA HIS A 251 -6.71 -28.68 -21.57
C HIS A 251 -6.07 -27.62 -20.69
N LEU A 252 -6.08 -27.79 -19.38
CA LEU A 252 -5.64 -26.79 -18.41
C LEU A 252 -4.55 -27.35 -17.48
N THR A 253 -3.56 -26.52 -17.19
CA THR A 253 -2.66 -26.75 -16.05
C THR A 253 -3.42 -26.61 -14.73
N THR A 254 -2.83 -27.07 -13.63
CA THR A 254 -3.43 -26.95 -12.29
C THR A 254 -3.76 -25.49 -11.92
N GLN A 255 -2.89 -24.53 -12.27
CA GLN A 255 -3.14 -23.12 -11.99
C GLN A 255 -4.25 -22.54 -12.86
N GLN A 256 -4.24 -22.85 -14.16
CA GLN A 256 -5.31 -22.43 -15.07
C GLN A 256 -6.65 -23.01 -14.69
N LYS A 257 -6.70 -24.26 -14.22
CA LYS A 257 -7.92 -24.90 -13.69
C LYS A 257 -8.45 -24.16 -12.47
N ARG A 258 -7.60 -23.78 -11.51
CA ARG A 258 -8.01 -22.97 -10.35
C ARG A 258 -8.58 -21.62 -10.79
N HIS A 259 -7.91 -20.95 -11.72
CA HIS A 259 -8.37 -19.66 -12.25
C HIS A 259 -9.70 -19.79 -12.99
N PHE A 260 -9.83 -20.79 -13.86
CA PHE A 260 -11.07 -21.10 -14.60
C PHE A 260 -12.24 -21.35 -13.66
N LEU A 261 -12.08 -22.22 -12.64
CA LEU A 261 -13.14 -22.55 -11.69
C LEU A 261 -13.50 -21.38 -10.77
N ALA A 262 -12.57 -20.45 -10.50
CA ALA A 262 -12.86 -19.23 -9.76
C ALA A 262 -13.73 -18.26 -10.57
N LEU A 263 -13.52 -18.19 -11.89
CA LEU A 263 -14.30 -17.34 -12.80
C LEU A 263 -15.64 -17.97 -13.20
N TYR A 264 -15.70 -19.30 -13.26
CA TYR A 264 -16.85 -20.06 -13.72
C TYR A 264 -17.21 -21.16 -12.70
N PRO A 265 -17.73 -20.81 -11.51
CA PRO A 265 -17.98 -21.79 -10.45
C PRO A 265 -19.13 -22.77 -10.76
N GLU A 266 -20.03 -22.38 -11.67
CA GLU A 266 -21.24 -23.16 -12.03
C GLU A 266 -20.99 -24.16 -13.20
N THR A 267 -19.76 -24.24 -13.73
CA THR A 267 -19.38 -25.21 -14.78
C THR A 267 -18.83 -26.48 -14.17
#